data_AF-A0A957A369-F1
#
_entry.id   AF-A0A957A369-F1
#
_cell.length_a   1.000
_cell.length_b   1.000
_cell.length_c   1.000
_cell.angle_alpha   90.00
_cell.angle_beta   90.00
_cell.angle_gamma   90.00
#
_symmetry.space_group_name_H-M   'P 1'
#
loop_
_entity.id
_entity.type
_entity.pdbx_description
1 polymer ?
#
loop_
_entity_poly.entity_id
_entity_poly.type
_entity_poly.pdbx_seq_one_letter_code
_entity_poly.pdbx_strand_id
1 'polypeptide(L)'
;MTSRERIDALLAAEGIVLTRVAPAVALPQARIAATTALDSGYLDGMDWITAAWLSRSTDATQFLRGARSVILVALPYHSPDPAPPGDGVTRGRIARYARGRDYHRVFEKALRRVAKQIRQEFDAGARPTVDYGPLLERSYAATAGLGWLGKSTML
;
A
#
# COMPACT_ATOMS: atom_id res chain seq x y z
N MET A 1 -8.60 -25.38 -7.86
CA MET A 1 -8.45 -24.03 -7.31
C MET A 1 -6.96 -23.75 -7.10
N THR A 2 -6.42 -22.74 -7.79
CA THR A 2 -5.01 -22.33 -7.71
C THR A 2 -4.71 -21.62 -6.38
N SER A 3 -3.43 -21.47 -6.01
CA SER A 3 -3.05 -20.67 -4.83
C SER A 3 -3.54 -19.23 -4.94
N ARG A 4 -3.58 -18.67 -6.16
CA ARG A 4 -4.09 -17.32 -6.40
C ARG A 4 -5.57 -17.20 -6.05
N GLU A 5 -6.41 -18.10 -6.57
CA GLU A 5 -7.85 -18.09 -6.31
C GLU A 5 -8.17 -18.25 -4.82
N ARG A 6 -7.41 -19.10 -4.10
CA ARG A 6 -7.55 -19.24 -2.65
C ARG A 6 -7.21 -17.96 -1.90
N ILE A 7 -6.11 -17.31 -2.25
CA ILE A 7 -5.72 -16.05 -1.59
C ILE A 7 -6.72 -14.93 -1.89
N ASP A 8 -7.22 -14.85 -3.12
CA ASP A 8 -8.27 -13.89 -3.46
C ASP A 8 -9.56 -14.15 -2.68
N ALA A 9 -9.93 -15.42 -2.47
CA ALA A 9 -11.07 -15.78 -1.62
C ALA A 9 -10.88 -15.36 -0.15
N LEU A 10 -9.67 -15.56 0.40
CA LEU A 10 -9.32 -15.10 1.74
C LEU A 10 -9.39 -13.56 1.87
N LEU A 11 -8.94 -12.83 0.85
CA LEU A 11 -9.02 -11.36 0.81
C LEU A 11 -10.47 -10.89 0.67
N ALA A 12 -11.26 -11.54 -0.18
CA ALA A 12 -12.67 -11.22 -0.38
C ALA A 12 -13.49 -11.41 0.92
N ALA A 13 -13.18 -12.45 1.71
CA ALA A 13 -13.80 -12.68 3.02
C ALA A 13 -13.49 -11.55 4.03
N GLU A 14 -12.42 -10.79 3.82
CA GLU A 14 -12.06 -9.59 4.59
C GLU A 14 -12.64 -8.30 3.98
N GLY A 15 -13.43 -8.39 2.91
CA GLY A 15 -13.99 -7.26 2.18
C GLY A 15 -13.03 -6.62 1.17
N ILE A 16 -11.90 -7.26 0.87
CA ILE A 16 -10.89 -6.77 -0.07
C ILE A 16 -11.07 -7.47 -1.42
N VAL A 17 -11.55 -6.72 -2.42
CA VAL A 17 -11.89 -7.28 -3.74
C VAL A 17 -10.98 -6.80 -4.87
N LEU A 18 -10.24 -5.71 -4.67
CA LEU A 18 -9.26 -5.21 -5.65
C LEU A 18 -7.88 -5.74 -5.30
N THR A 19 -7.42 -6.73 -6.05
CA THR A 19 -6.14 -7.40 -5.80
C THR A 19 -5.31 -7.52 -7.09
N ARG A 20 -4.01 -7.31 -6.96
CA ARG A 20 -3.02 -7.55 -8.02
C ARG A 20 -1.78 -8.19 -7.42
N VAL A 21 -1.00 -8.86 -8.26
CA VAL A 21 0.26 -9.49 -7.85
C VAL A 21 1.36 -8.99 -8.76
N ALA A 22 2.44 -8.50 -8.17
CA ALA A 22 3.68 -8.19 -8.84
C ALA A 22 4.77 -9.19 -8.42
N PRO A 23 5.79 -9.44 -9.26
CA PRO A 23 6.99 -10.12 -8.81
C PRO A 23 7.71 -9.29 -7.73
N ALA A 24 8.28 -9.95 -6.73
CA ALA A 24 9.07 -9.30 -5.69
C ALA A 24 10.49 -9.00 -6.19
N VAL A 25 10.59 -8.02 -7.09
CA VAL A 25 11.85 -7.55 -7.67
C VAL A 25 12.18 -6.15 -7.17
N ALA A 26 13.45 -5.78 -7.25
CA ALA A 26 13.85 -4.39 -7.06
C ALA A 26 13.20 -3.49 -8.13
N LEU A 27 12.96 -2.23 -7.77
CA LEU A 27 12.39 -1.20 -8.64
C LEU A 27 13.44 -0.10 -8.93
N PRO A 28 14.43 -0.33 -9.82
CA PRO A 28 15.50 0.63 -10.09
C PRO A 28 15.01 2.01 -10.48
N GLN A 29 13.99 2.10 -11.34
CA GLN A 29 13.46 3.38 -11.79
C GLN A 29 12.77 4.16 -10.66
N ALA A 30 12.04 3.47 -9.78
CA ALA A 30 11.45 4.09 -8.60
C ALA A 30 12.54 4.55 -7.62
N ARG A 31 13.63 3.78 -7.48
CA ARG A 31 14.79 4.15 -6.66
C ARG A 31 15.46 5.41 -7.19
N ILE A 32 15.77 5.46 -8.49
CA ILE A 32 16.38 6.63 -9.12
C ILE A 32 15.51 7.86 -8.90
N ALA A 33 14.21 7.78 -9.22
CA ALA A 33 13.30 8.91 -9.05
C ALA A 33 13.21 9.39 -7.59
N ALA A 34 13.11 8.47 -6.63
CA ALA A 34 13.00 8.82 -5.22
C ALA A 34 14.32 9.38 -4.66
N THR A 35 15.47 8.86 -5.09
CA THR A 35 16.78 9.41 -4.73
C THR A 35 16.97 10.80 -5.33
N THR A 36 16.62 11.02 -6.60
CA THR A 36 16.65 12.36 -7.21
C THR A 36 15.77 13.34 -6.44
N ALA A 37 14.57 12.93 -6.01
CA ALA A 37 13.69 13.78 -5.21
C ALA A 37 14.29 14.12 -3.83
N LEU A 38 14.93 13.15 -3.18
CA LEU A 38 15.65 13.34 -1.92
C LEU A 38 16.80 14.34 -2.09
N ASP A 39 17.66 14.11 -3.08
CA ASP A 39 18.85 14.93 -3.35
C ASP A 39 18.48 16.36 -3.79
N SER A 40 17.27 16.55 -4.35
CA SER A 40 16.76 17.86 -4.78
C SER A 40 16.00 18.62 -3.67
N GLY A 41 15.91 18.08 -2.45
CA GLY A 41 15.19 18.70 -1.33
C GLY A 41 13.66 18.63 -1.44
N TYR A 42 13.11 17.84 -2.38
CA TYR A 42 11.65 17.70 -2.52
C TYR A 42 11.01 16.90 -1.38
N LEU A 43 11.83 16.24 -0.56
CA LEU A 43 11.41 15.45 0.58
C LEU A 43 11.79 16.10 1.92
N ASP A 44 12.15 17.39 1.91
CA ASP A 44 12.48 18.14 3.12
C ASP A 44 11.33 18.10 4.13
N GLY A 45 11.65 17.84 5.39
CA GLY A 45 10.67 17.60 6.46
C GLY A 45 10.21 16.14 6.60
N MET A 46 10.70 15.24 5.75
CA MET A 46 10.51 13.79 5.88
C MET A 46 11.83 13.09 6.24
N ASP A 47 12.45 13.47 7.36
CA ASP A 47 13.80 13.03 7.79
C ASP A 47 13.97 11.50 7.91
N TRP A 48 12.86 10.77 8.01
CA TRP A 48 12.86 9.30 8.01
C TRP A 48 13.13 8.69 6.62
N ILE A 49 12.95 9.45 5.53
CA ILE A 49 13.28 9.05 4.16
C ILE A 49 14.77 9.28 3.93
N THR A 50 15.57 8.24 4.21
CA THR A 50 17.01 8.23 3.96
C THR A 50 17.35 7.40 2.71
N ALA A 51 18.57 7.54 2.18
CA ALA A 51 19.07 6.67 1.11
C ALA A 51 19.00 5.18 1.49
N ALA A 52 19.27 4.85 2.75
CA ALA A 52 19.14 3.49 3.28
C ALA A 52 17.67 3.03 3.30
N TRP A 53 16.74 3.91 3.68
CA TRP A 53 15.30 3.62 3.61
C TRP A 53 14.84 3.40 2.17
N LEU A 54 15.25 4.27 1.23
CA LEU A 54 14.93 4.16 -0.21
C LEU A 54 15.45 2.85 -0.82
N SER A 55 16.64 2.41 -0.43
CA SER A 55 17.19 1.11 -0.86
C SER A 55 16.28 -0.05 -0.44
N ARG A 56 15.81 -0.02 0.81
CA ARG A 56 14.90 -1.03 1.36
C ARG A 56 13.50 -0.95 0.78
N SER A 57 12.95 0.25 0.59
CA SER A 57 11.58 0.45 0.13
C SER A 57 11.34 0.14 -1.34
N THR A 58 12.42 0.07 -2.11
CA THR A 58 12.38 -0.27 -3.53
C THR A 58 12.70 -1.73 -3.81
N ASP A 59 12.88 -2.56 -2.77
CA ASP A 59 13.24 -3.97 -2.91
C ASP A 59 12.54 -4.83 -1.85
N ALA A 60 11.42 -5.44 -2.23
CA ALA A 60 10.60 -6.28 -1.37
C ALA A 60 11.37 -7.47 -0.76
N THR A 61 12.47 -7.92 -1.38
CA THR A 61 13.29 -9.02 -0.85
C THR A 61 14.06 -8.60 0.42
N GLN A 62 14.28 -7.30 0.62
CA GLN A 62 14.85 -6.75 1.87
C GLN A 62 13.82 -6.66 2.99
N PHE A 63 12.53 -6.62 2.65
CA PHE A 63 11.45 -6.66 3.65
C PHE A 63 11.11 -8.09 4.07
N LEU A 64 11.06 -9.01 3.12
CA LEU A 64 10.86 -10.44 3.35
C LEU A 64 11.88 -11.23 2.53
N ARG A 65 12.87 -11.82 3.21
CA ARG A 65 13.91 -12.63 2.56
C ARG A 65 13.27 -13.79 1.80
N GLY A 66 13.65 -13.96 0.53
CA GLY A 66 13.09 -15.00 -0.33
C GLY A 66 11.69 -14.70 -0.87
N ALA A 67 11.17 -13.47 -0.70
CA ALA A 67 9.93 -13.07 -1.33
C ALA A 67 9.98 -13.28 -2.84
N ARG A 68 8.93 -13.91 -3.39
CA ARG A 68 8.76 -14.12 -4.84
C ARG A 68 7.68 -13.24 -5.44
N SER A 69 6.75 -12.77 -4.61
CA SER A 69 5.62 -11.95 -5.04
C SER A 69 5.27 -10.90 -3.99
N VAL A 70 4.66 -9.82 -4.45
CA VAL A 70 4.00 -8.80 -3.64
C VAL A 70 2.52 -8.83 -4.01
N ILE A 71 1.66 -8.98 -3.01
CA ILE A 71 0.20 -8.96 -3.20
C ILE A 71 -0.28 -7.56 -2.85
N LEU A 72 -0.74 -6.83 -3.85
CA LEU A 72 -1.24 -5.47 -3.73
C LEU A 72 -2.74 -5.52 -3.58
N VAL A 73 -3.25 -4.78 -2.61
CA VAL A 73 -4.67 -4.70 -2.30
C VAL A 73 -5.13 -3.25 -2.32
N ALA A 74 -6.37 -3.02 -2.70
CA ALA A 74 -6.99 -1.71 -2.63
C ALA A 74 -8.44 -1.80 -2.13
N LEU A 75 -8.88 -0.72 -1.49
CA LEU A 75 -10.26 -0.53 -1.06
C LEU A 75 -10.75 0.84 -1.55
N PRO A 76 -11.83 0.90 -2.36
CA PRO A 76 -12.48 2.15 -2.69
C PRO A 76 -13.02 2.80 -1.41
N TYR A 77 -12.69 4.08 -1.19
CA TYR A 77 -13.13 4.85 -0.02
C TYR A 77 -13.94 6.09 -0.43
N HIS A 78 -14.39 6.16 -1.68
CA HIS A 78 -15.20 7.27 -2.15
C HIS A 78 -16.48 7.38 -1.32
N SER A 79 -16.68 8.54 -0.70
CA SER A 79 -17.89 8.88 0.05
C SER A 79 -18.30 10.31 -0.30
N PRO A 80 -19.61 10.60 -0.49
CA PRO A 80 -20.07 11.96 -0.76
C PRO A 80 -19.64 12.90 0.36
N ASP A 81 -19.46 14.18 0.04
CA ASP A 81 -19.18 15.16 1.07
C ASP A 81 -20.43 15.39 1.94
N PRO A 82 -20.28 15.46 3.28
CA PRO A 82 -21.40 15.75 4.14
C PRO A 82 -21.91 17.16 3.86
N ALA A 83 -23.24 17.34 3.95
CA ALA A 83 -23.82 18.67 3.87
C ALA A 83 -23.28 19.55 5.01
N PRO A 84 -22.94 20.82 4.75
CA PRO A 84 -22.56 21.72 5.82
C PRO A 84 -23.74 21.92 6.77
N PRO A 85 -23.50 22.01 8.10
CA PRO A 85 -24.55 22.38 9.04
C PRO A 85 -25.10 23.77 8.70
N GLY A 86 -26.43 23.93 8.76
CA GLY A 86 -27.12 25.20 8.47
C GLY A 86 -27.04 26.25 9.59
N ASP A 87 -26.03 26.17 10.45
CA ASP A 87 -25.90 26.99 11.68
C ASP A 87 -25.05 28.26 11.49
N GLY A 88 -24.60 28.53 10.26
CA GLY A 88 -23.79 29.71 9.94
C GLY A 88 -22.33 29.65 10.43
N VAL A 89 -21.89 28.52 11.00
CA VAL A 89 -20.52 28.38 11.54
C VAL A 89 -19.59 27.78 10.49
N THR A 90 -18.53 28.52 10.13
CA THR A 90 -17.48 28.08 9.21
C THR A 90 -16.68 26.91 9.80
N ARG A 91 -16.49 25.84 9.01
CA ARG A 91 -15.72 24.66 9.38
C ARG A 91 -14.75 24.26 8.27
N GLY A 92 -13.60 23.71 8.67
CA GLY A 92 -12.66 23.09 7.73
C GLY A 92 -13.18 21.75 7.19
N ARG A 93 -12.60 21.29 6.08
CA ARG A 93 -12.91 19.98 5.49
C ARG A 93 -11.77 19.00 5.77
N ILE A 94 -12.13 17.80 6.19
CA ILE A 94 -11.18 16.70 6.35
C ILE A 94 -11.11 15.89 5.05
N ALA A 95 -9.88 15.56 4.62
CA ALA A 95 -9.62 14.74 3.45
C ALA A 95 -10.35 13.38 3.56
N ARG A 96 -10.83 12.85 2.43
CA ARG A 96 -11.70 11.65 2.42
C ARG A 96 -11.03 10.41 3.04
N TYR A 97 -9.73 10.21 2.84
CA TYR A 97 -8.99 9.07 3.39
C TYR A 97 -8.87 9.11 4.93
N ALA A 98 -9.06 10.28 5.53
CA ALA A 98 -8.99 10.50 6.98
C ALA A 98 -10.39 10.51 7.64
N ARG A 99 -11.44 10.15 6.90
CA ARG A 99 -12.80 10.05 7.44
C ARG A 99 -13.10 8.63 7.92
N GLY A 100 -13.79 8.52 9.05
CA GLY A 100 -14.23 7.23 9.59
C GLY A 100 -13.12 6.50 10.35
N ARG A 101 -13.08 5.17 10.20
CA ARG A 101 -12.08 4.34 10.89
C ARG A 101 -10.73 4.47 10.20
N ASP A 102 -9.68 4.62 11.00
CA ASP A 102 -8.29 4.61 10.56
C ASP A 102 -7.98 3.41 9.64
N TYR A 103 -7.62 3.70 8.39
CA TYR A 103 -7.42 2.69 7.35
C TYR A 103 -6.28 1.73 7.70
N HIS A 104 -5.28 2.18 8.45
CA HIS A 104 -4.19 1.31 8.90
C HIS A 104 -4.74 0.13 9.70
N ARG A 105 -5.65 0.40 10.65
CA ARG A 105 -6.28 -0.63 11.47
C ARG A 105 -7.16 -1.57 10.65
N VAL A 106 -7.83 -1.05 9.62
CA VAL A 106 -8.66 -1.85 8.71
C VAL A 106 -7.78 -2.84 7.93
N PHE A 107 -6.76 -2.34 7.23
CA PHE A 107 -5.86 -3.15 6.44
C PHE A 107 -5.03 -4.10 7.30
N GLU A 108 -4.42 -3.62 8.37
CA GLU A 108 -3.54 -4.45 9.21
C GLU A 108 -4.30 -5.63 9.81
N LYS A 109 -5.53 -5.41 10.30
CA LYS A 109 -6.37 -6.46 10.87
C LYS A 109 -6.71 -7.54 9.82
N ALA A 110 -7.10 -7.14 8.60
CA ALA A 110 -7.41 -8.06 7.51
C ALA A 110 -6.16 -8.81 7.02
N LEU A 111 -5.10 -8.07 6.68
CA LEU A 111 -3.88 -8.63 6.10
C LEU A 111 -3.12 -9.54 7.06
N ARG A 112 -3.18 -9.30 8.39
CA ARG A 112 -2.62 -10.24 9.38
C ARG A 112 -3.36 -11.57 9.39
N ARG A 113 -4.69 -11.58 9.24
CA ARG A 113 -5.47 -12.82 9.14
C ARG A 113 -5.12 -13.59 7.86
N VAL A 114 -5.10 -12.91 6.72
CA VAL A 114 -4.73 -13.51 5.44
C VAL A 114 -3.29 -14.03 5.47
N ALA A 115 -2.33 -13.26 5.98
CA ALA A 115 -0.94 -13.70 6.11
C ALA A 115 -0.78 -14.92 7.04
N LYS A 116 -1.60 -15.02 8.09
CA LYS A 116 -1.64 -16.23 8.94
C LYS A 116 -2.10 -17.44 8.13
N GLN A 117 -3.18 -17.32 7.37
CA GLN A 117 -3.70 -18.42 6.54
C GLN A 117 -2.70 -18.81 5.45
N ILE A 118 -2.05 -17.85 4.79
CA ILE A 118 -1.01 -18.14 3.78
C ILE A 118 0.13 -18.99 4.37
N ARG A 119 0.60 -18.62 5.57
CA ARG A 119 1.65 -19.38 6.28
C ARG A 119 1.20 -20.79 6.64
N GLN A 120 -0.06 -20.98 7.01
CA GLN A 120 -0.60 -22.27 7.43
C GLN A 120 -0.90 -23.19 6.24
N GLU A 121 -1.47 -22.66 5.16
CA GLU A 121 -1.94 -23.46 4.02
C GLU A 121 -0.84 -23.78 3.00
N PHE A 122 0.12 -22.87 2.81
CA PHE A 122 1.12 -22.97 1.75
C PHE A 122 2.55 -23.15 2.26
N ASP A 123 2.74 -23.22 3.59
CA ASP A 123 4.07 -23.23 4.23
C ASP A 123 5.00 -22.12 3.69
N ALA A 124 4.41 -20.94 3.44
CA ALA A 124 5.08 -19.82 2.78
C ALA A 124 5.18 -18.62 3.71
N GLY A 125 6.34 -17.95 3.70
CA GLY A 125 6.53 -16.67 4.39
C GLY A 125 5.56 -15.60 3.88
N ALA A 126 4.89 -14.90 4.80
CA ALA A 126 4.00 -13.78 4.48
C ALA A 126 4.20 -12.65 5.49
N ARG A 127 4.47 -11.43 4.99
CA ARG A 127 4.72 -10.24 5.81
C ARG A 127 3.83 -9.09 5.35
N PRO A 128 2.70 -8.82 6.04
CA PRO A 128 1.80 -7.73 5.66
C PRO A 128 2.38 -6.37 6.07
N THR A 129 2.05 -5.33 5.32
CA THR A 129 2.36 -3.94 5.64
C THR A 129 1.34 -3.00 4.99
N VAL A 130 1.31 -1.75 5.45
CA VAL A 130 0.46 -0.67 4.94
C VAL A 130 1.15 0.65 5.28
N ASP A 131 1.22 1.61 4.35
CA ASP A 131 1.65 3.02 4.50
C ASP A 131 2.98 3.27 5.26
N TYR A 132 3.01 3.05 6.58
CA TYR A 132 4.21 3.12 7.41
C TYR A 132 5.24 2.01 7.14
N GLY A 133 4.91 1.08 6.25
CA GLY A 133 5.79 0.01 5.80
C GLY A 133 7.01 0.50 5.01
N PRO A 134 8.11 -0.27 4.99
CA PRO A 134 9.28 0.08 4.19
C PRO A 134 9.09 -0.44 2.76
N LEU A 135 8.00 -0.11 2.07
CA LEU A 135 7.77 -0.45 0.66
C LEU A 135 7.17 0.76 -0.07
N LEU A 136 7.64 1.04 -1.28
CA LEU A 136 7.00 2.01 -2.17
C LEU A 136 5.76 1.36 -2.82
N GLU A 137 4.68 1.30 -2.04
CA GLU A 137 3.45 0.58 -2.39
C GLU A 137 2.87 1.02 -3.74
N ARG A 138 2.85 2.32 -4.02
CA ARG A 138 2.34 2.87 -5.29
C ARG A 138 3.16 2.41 -6.49
N SER A 139 4.49 2.34 -6.35
CA SER A 139 5.36 1.87 -7.43
C SER A 139 5.13 0.39 -7.73
N TYR A 140 5.03 -0.45 -6.68
CA TYR A 140 4.67 -1.86 -6.85
C TYR A 140 3.26 -2.03 -7.45
N ALA A 141 2.29 -1.22 -7.02
CA ALA A 141 0.92 -1.26 -7.53
C ALA A 141 0.82 -0.89 -9.01
N ALA A 142 1.60 0.10 -9.46
CA ALA A 142 1.73 0.42 -10.88
C ALA A 142 2.34 -0.75 -11.67
N THR A 143 3.42 -1.36 -11.18
CA THR A 143 4.02 -2.57 -11.79
C THR A 143 3.03 -3.74 -11.84
N ALA A 144 2.16 -3.87 -10.84
CA ALA A 144 1.16 -4.94 -10.77
C ALA A 144 -0.07 -4.69 -11.67
N GLY A 145 -0.17 -3.54 -12.34
CA GLY A 145 -1.35 -3.17 -13.13
C GLY A 145 -2.60 -2.93 -12.28
N LEU A 146 -2.43 -2.42 -11.06
CA LEU A 146 -3.56 -1.99 -10.21
C LEU A 146 -4.09 -0.61 -10.62
N GLY A 147 -3.22 0.22 -11.18
CA GLY A 147 -3.50 1.57 -11.69
C GLY A 147 -2.23 2.15 -12.32
N TRP A 148 -2.15 3.47 -12.49
CA TRP A 148 -0.99 4.15 -13.09
C TRP A 148 -0.64 5.40 -12.30
N LEU A 149 0.65 5.72 -12.20
CA LEU A 149 1.08 6.94 -11.53
C LEU A 149 0.66 8.16 -12.35
N GLY A 150 -0.36 8.88 -11.88
CA GLY A 150 -0.81 10.13 -12.45
C GLY A 150 0.16 11.28 -12.13
N LYS A 151 0.04 12.39 -12.87
CA LYS A 151 0.78 13.63 -12.59
C LYS A 151 0.52 14.19 -11.19
N SER A 152 -0.61 13.81 -10.57
CA SER A 152 -0.96 14.11 -9.18
C SER A 152 -0.22 13.25 -8.15
N THR A 153 0.65 12.33 -8.59
CA THR A 153 1.38 11.33 -7.77
C THR A 153 0.51 10.22 -7.16
N MET A 154 -0.80 10.21 -7.49
CA MET A 154 -1.73 9.13 -7.14
C MET A 154 -1.65 7.99 -8.16
N LEU A 155 -2.01 6.78 -7.71
CA LEU A 155 -2.17 5.60 -8.56
C LEU A 155 -3.51 5.62 -9.33
#